data_AF-A0A4V1ZTJ6-F1
#
_entry.id   AF-A0A4V1ZTJ6-F1
#
_cell.length_a   1.000
_cell.length_b   1.000
_cell.length_c   1.000
_cell.angle_alpha   90.00
_cell.angle_beta   90.00
_cell.angle_gamma   90.00
#
_symmetry.space_group_name_H-M   'P 1'
#
loop_
_entity.id
_entity.type
_entity.pdbx_description
1 polymer ?
#
loop_
_entity_poly.entity_id
_entity_poly.type
_entity_poly.pdbx_seq_one_letter_code
_entity_poly.pdbx_strand_id
1 'polypeptide(L)'
;PCGDLQSQRYLTQGCAAVTDPARTMLGSAQKQWFLQQMTGSTATWKVWANEVMLCQYLVGPPGAPQVEYFDLDQWDGYPVERAQILGTIKQAGVQNFVAISGDAHLYLASTLKTNFNDPNEAPMGVEFMVGAISSGNYLDAMVEPPIDLSTIPSLPAGAVRAAQTGLPIDNFERLVMAYNPHIKFFNGSTWGYAILTVTPQRMICDFRVVSTVKQPTATLSQLASFTVPVNSASIAQTV
;
A
#
# COMPACT_ATOMS: atom_id res chain seq x y z
N PRO A 1 -3.84 -13.01 -8.35
CA PRO A 1 -2.76 -12.53 -9.24
C PRO A 1 -3.02 -12.83 -10.72
N CYS A 2 -2.41 -12.07 -11.63
CA CYS A 2 -2.54 -12.18 -13.10
C CYS A 2 -1.97 -13.47 -13.74
N GLY A 3 -1.61 -14.45 -12.93
CA GLY A 3 -1.10 -15.76 -13.32
C GLY A 3 -0.13 -16.33 -12.28
N ASP A 4 0.45 -17.49 -12.58
CA ASP A 4 1.36 -18.20 -11.66
C ASP A 4 2.80 -17.73 -11.73
N LEU A 5 3.16 -16.97 -12.76
CA LEU A 5 4.53 -16.50 -13.00
C LEU A 5 4.76 -15.15 -12.32
N GLN A 6 5.93 -14.96 -11.70
CA GLN A 6 6.33 -13.69 -11.08
C GLN A 6 6.26 -12.50 -12.06
N SER A 7 6.68 -12.71 -13.31
CA SER A 7 6.65 -11.70 -14.38
C SER A 7 5.25 -11.20 -14.73
N GLN A 8 4.20 -11.92 -14.35
CA GLN A 8 2.81 -11.52 -14.53
C GLN A 8 2.25 -10.80 -13.31
N ARG A 9 2.95 -10.85 -12.17
CA ARG A 9 2.49 -10.32 -10.88
C ARG A 9 3.15 -8.99 -10.54
N TYR A 10 4.44 -8.85 -10.84
CA TYR A 10 5.23 -7.67 -10.51
C TYR A 10 5.55 -6.83 -11.74
N LEU A 11 5.62 -5.51 -11.58
CA LEU A 11 6.02 -4.55 -12.63
C LEU A 11 5.32 -4.83 -13.97
N THR A 12 3.99 -4.77 -13.95
CA THR A 12 3.15 -5.23 -15.06
C THR A 12 2.04 -4.22 -15.38
N GLN A 13 1.66 -4.13 -16.65
CA GLN A 13 0.48 -3.36 -17.07
C GLN A 13 -0.85 -4.01 -16.65
N GLY A 14 -0.79 -5.18 -15.98
CA GLY A 14 -1.96 -5.95 -15.61
C GLY A 14 -2.34 -7.01 -16.65
N CYS A 15 -3.54 -7.56 -16.48
CA CYS A 15 -4.11 -8.56 -17.37
C CYS A 15 -5.64 -8.42 -17.37
N ALA A 16 -6.31 -9.03 -18.34
CA ALA A 16 -7.78 -9.00 -18.44
C ALA A 16 -8.49 -9.47 -17.15
N ALA A 17 -7.87 -10.39 -16.40
CA ALA A 17 -8.42 -10.90 -15.15
C ALA A 17 -8.46 -9.83 -14.03
N VAL A 18 -7.62 -8.79 -14.03
CA VAL A 18 -7.66 -7.75 -13.00
C VAL A 18 -8.99 -6.98 -13.01
N THR A 19 -9.61 -6.86 -14.18
CA THR A 19 -10.91 -6.21 -14.35
C THR A 19 -12.10 -7.17 -14.25
N ASP A 20 -11.87 -8.47 -13.99
CA ASP A 20 -12.95 -9.46 -13.89
C ASP A 20 -13.74 -9.27 -12.57
N PRO A 21 -15.05 -8.94 -12.62
CA PRO A 21 -15.86 -8.75 -11.43
C PRO A 21 -16.10 -10.04 -10.62
N ALA A 22 -15.85 -11.22 -11.19
CA ALA A 22 -15.95 -12.49 -10.49
C ALA A 22 -14.72 -12.81 -9.63
N ARG A 23 -13.59 -12.11 -9.84
CA ARG A 23 -12.38 -12.33 -9.05
C ARG A 23 -12.51 -11.72 -7.67
N THR A 24 -12.09 -12.51 -6.68
CA THR A 24 -12.28 -12.20 -5.27
C THR A 24 -11.07 -12.64 -4.46
N MET A 25 -10.66 -11.79 -3.51
CA MET A 25 -9.68 -12.06 -2.50
C MET A 25 -10.33 -12.64 -1.24
N LEU A 26 -11.48 -12.09 -0.81
CA LEU A 26 -12.15 -12.54 0.41
C LEU A 26 -13.09 -13.74 0.17
N GLY A 27 -13.56 -13.94 -1.05
CA GLY A 27 -14.71 -14.80 -1.32
C GLY A 27 -16.02 -14.18 -0.83
N SER A 28 -17.14 -14.79 -1.21
CA SER A 28 -18.48 -14.28 -0.90
C SER A 28 -18.78 -14.27 0.61
N ALA A 29 -18.48 -15.38 1.30
CA ALA A 29 -18.81 -15.55 2.71
C ALA A 29 -18.08 -14.54 3.61
N GLN A 30 -16.76 -14.42 3.46
CA GLN A 30 -15.96 -13.48 4.25
C GLN A 30 -16.30 -12.02 3.90
N LYS A 31 -16.47 -11.69 2.61
CA LYS A 31 -16.88 -10.34 2.18
C LYS A 31 -18.21 -9.93 2.79
N GLN A 32 -19.22 -10.81 2.75
CA GLN A 32 -20.53 -10.52 3.33
C GLN A 32 -20.45 -10.29 4.84
N TRP A 33 -19.78 -11.19 5.56
CA TRP A 33 -19.58 -11.04 7.01
C TRP A 33 -18.83 -9.74 7.33
N PHE A 34 -17.74 -9.45 6.62
CA PHE A 34 -16.92 -8.27 6.83
C PHE A 34 -17.73 -6.98 6.64
N LEU A 35 -18.49 -6.88 5.55
CA LEU A 35 -19.33 -5.72 5.27
C LEU A 35 -20.40 -5.55 6.36
N GLN A 36 -21.05 -6.63 6.81
CA GLN A 36 -22.00 -6.56 7.92
C GLN A 36 -21.37 -6.02 9.20
N GLN A 37 -20.15 -6.44 9.56
CA GLN A 37 -19.45 -5.92 10.72
C GLN A 37 -19.10 -4.43 10.56
N MET A 38 -18.55 -4.05 9.40
CA MET A 38 -18.13 -2.67 9.14
C MET A 38 -19.29 -1.69 9.11
N THR A 39 -20.41 -2.05 8.45
CA THR A 39 -21.57 -1.17 8.32
C THR A 39 -22.49 -1.20 9.55
N GLY A 40 -22.47 -2.30 10.33
CA GLY A 40 -23.29 -2.44 11.53
C GLY A 40 -22.65 -1.91 12.82
N SER A 41 -21.34 -1.63 12.82
CA SER A 41 -20.61 -1.24 14.03
C SER A 41 -20.86 0.21 14.46
N THR A 42 -21.17 0.39 15.75
CA THR A 42 -21.30 1.70 16.41
C THR A 42 -19.99 2.22 17.00
N ALA A 43 -18.90 1.44 16.91
CA ALA A 43 -17.59 1.88 17.40
C ALA A 43 -17.12 3.16 16.68
N THR A 44 -16.40 4.03 17.39
CA THR A 44 -15.87 5.27 16.79
C THR A 44 -14.98 4.97 15.60
N TRP A 45 -14.06 4.00 15.72
CA TRP A 45 -13.10 3.61 14.69
C TRP A 45 -13.51 2.27 14.07
N LYS A 46 -13.42 2.17 12.74
CA LYS A 46 -13.57 0.91 12.00
C LYS A 46 -12.20 0.53 11.45
N VAL A 47 -11.57 -0.45 12.09
CA VAL A 47 -10.20 -0.85 11.76
C VAL A 47 -10.21 -2.16 11.00
N TRP A 48 -9.62 -2.15 9.81
CA TRP A 48 -9.35 -3.36 9.02
C TRP A 48 -7.88 -3.72 9.15
N ALA A 49 -7.58 -4.69 10.01
CA ALA A 49 -6.29 -5.38 9.98
C ALA A 49 -6.32 -6.36 8.80
N ASN A 50 -5.52 -6.08 7.79
CA ASN A 50 -5.49 -6.75 6.50
C ASN A 50 -4.06 -7.19 6.20
N GLU A 51 -3.86 -8.29 5.50
CA GLU A 51 -2.53 -8.86 5.28
C GLU A 51 -1.71 -8.01 4.29
N VAL A 52 -2.36 -7.62 3.18
CA VAL A 52 -1.72 -7.02 2.00
C VAL A 52 -2.10 -5.55 1.79
N MET A 53 -1.33 -4.79 1.03
CA MET A 53 -1.58 -3.38 0.74
C MET A 53 -2.94 -3.18 0.04
N LEU A 54 -3.73 -2.25 0.54
CA LEU A 54 -5.08 -1.93 0.08
C LEU A 54 -5.10 -0.79 -0.93
N CYS A 55 -4.29 0.26 -0.76
CA CYS A 55 -4.26 1.38 -1.68
C CYS A 55 -3.65 0.99 -3.05
N GLN A 56 -3.92 1.79 -4.08
CA GLN A 56 -3.31 1.58 -5.38
C GLN A 56 -1.82 1.93 -5.33
N TYR A 57 -0.96 1.11 -5.94
CA TYR A 57 0.47 1.33 -6.00
C TYR A 57 1.01 1.10 -7.42
N LEU A 58 1.14 2.23 -8.13
CA LEU A 58 1.66 2.32 -9.47
C LEU A 58 3.12 2.79 -9.50
N VAL A 59 3.88 2.31 -10.47
CA VAL A 59 5.25 2.75 -10.74
C VAL A 59 5.44 3.02 -12.22
N GLY A 60 6.39 3.88 -12.56
CA GLY A 60 6.71 4.19 -13.96
C GLY A 60 7.90 5.15 -14.08
N PRO A 61 8.50 5.25 -15.27
CA PRO A 61 9.56 6.22 -15.52
C PRO A 61 8.97 7.63 -15.62
N PRO A 62 9.61 8.65 -15.03
CA PRO A 62 9.06 10.01 -14.91
C PRO A 62 8.44 10.53 -16.22
N GLY A 63 7.18 10.96 -16.16
CA GLY A 63 6.47 11.55 -17.31
C GLY A 63 5.94 10.54 -18.34
N ALA A 64 6.11 9.23 -18.12
CA ALA A 64 5.50 8.24 -18.99
C ALA A 64 3.99 8.11 -18.74
N PRO A 65 3.19 7.96 -19.81
CA PRO A 65 1.75 7.69 -19.72
C PRO A 65 1.46 6.24 -19.31
N GLN A 66 2.43 5.34 -19.47
CA GLN A 66 2.34 3.94 -19.07
C GLN A 66 2.82 3.79 -17.64
N VAL A 67 1.92 3.35 -16.78
CA VAL A 67 2.16 3.05 -15.37
C VAL A 67 1.95 1.55 -15.17
N GLU A 68 2.91 0.91 -14.52
CA GLU A 68 2.84 -0.50 -14.16
C GLU A 68 2.29 -0.62 -12.74
N TYR A 69 1.49 -1.66 -12.50
CA TYR A 69 1.23 -2.13 -11.16
C TYR A 69 2.53 -2.69 -10.59
N PHE A 70 2.88 -2.26 -9.38
CA PHE A 70 4.07 -2.78 -8.72
C PHE A 70 3.90 -4.26 -8.35
N ASP A 71 2.76 -4.62 -7.75
CA ASP A 71 2.46 -5.96 -7.28
C ASP A 71 0.96 -6.28 -7.33
N LEU A 72 0.59 -7.29 -8.11
CA LEU A 72 -0.78 -7.80 -8.27
C LEU A 72 -1.12 -8.98 -7.35
N ASP A 73 -0.25 -9.31 -6.39
CA ASP A 73 -0.60 -10.12 -5.23
C ASP A 73 -1.18 -9.26 -4.08
N GLN A 74 -1.17 -7.94 -4.23
CA GLN A 74 -1.87 -6.98 -3.37
C GLN A 74 -3.33 -6.77 -3.83
N TRP A 75 -4.05 -5.83 -3.21
CA TRP A 75 -5.40 -5.46 -3.64
C TRP A 75 -5.48 -4.84 -5.04
N ASP A 76 -4.36 -4.38 -5.60
CA ASP A 76 -4.27 -4.00 -7.02
C ASP A 76 -4.50 -5.17 -7.97
N GLY A 77 -4.33 -6.41 -7.51
CA GLY A 77 -4.75 -7.61 -8.22
C GLY A 77 -6.27 -7.83 -8.22
N TYR A 78 -7.04 -7.09 -7.42
CA TYR A 78 -8.49 -7.27 -7.21
C TYR A 78 -9.22 -5.91 -7.12
N PRO A 79 -9.00 -4.97 -8.06
CA PRO A 79 -9.48 -3.60 -7.94
C PRO A 79 -11.00 -3.51 -7.97
N VAL A 80 -11.68 -4.43 -8.68
CA VAL A 80 -13.15 -4.45 -8.73
C VAL A 80 -13.73 -4.81 -7.36
N GLU A 81 -13.20 -5.85 -6.70
CA GLU A 81 -13.66 -6.20 -5.36
C GLU A 81 -13.26 -5.14 -4.32
N ARG A 82 -12.05 -4.59 -4.41
CA ARG A 82 -11.63 -3.45 -3.59
C ARG A 82 -12.64 -2.31 -3.67
N ALA A 83 -13.01 -1.90 -4.89
CA ALA A 83 -13.95 -0.82 -5.13
C ALA A 83 -15.36 -1.16 -4.61
N GLN A 84 -15.82 -2.41 -4.73
CA GLN A 84 -17.09 -2.85 -4.14
C GLN A 84 -17.08 -2.75 -2.61
N ILE A 85 -16.02 -3.20 -1.96
CA ILE A 85 -15.90 -3.17 -0.49
C ILE A 85 -15.84 -1.74 0.01
N LEU A 86 -14.90 -0.94 -0.49
CA LEU A 86 -14.73 0.46 -0.09
C LEU A 86 -15.96 1.30 -0.46
N GLY A 87 -16.56 1.03 -1.62
CA GLY A 87 -17.80 1.65 -2.08
C GLY A 87 -18.96 1.36 -1.15
N THR A 88 -19.14 0.11 -0.72
CA THR A 88 -20.21 -0.26 0.22
C THR A 88 -20.02 0.42 1.57
N ILE A 89 -18.79 0.44 2.10
CA ILE A 89 -18.45 1.12 3.36
C ILE A 89 -18.74 2.62 3.25
N LYS A 90 -18.31 3.26 2.16
CA LYS A 90 -18.55 4.69 1.90
C LYS A 90 -20.05 5.01 1.76
N GLN A 91 -20.80 4.20 0.99
CA GLN A 91 -22.23 4.37 0.77
C GLN A 91 -23.05 4.19 2.05
N ALA A 92 -22.62 3.29 2.95
CA ALA A 92 -23.24 3.11 4.26
C ALA A 92 -22.93 4.26 5.25
N GLY A 93 -22.13 5.27 4.85
CA GLY A 93 -21.79 6.40 5.70
C GLY A 93 -20.84 6.05 6.85
N VAL A 94 -20.06 4.96 6.72
CA VAL A 94 -19.06 4.58 7.71
C VAL A 94 -17.97 5.66 7.75
N GLN A 95 -17.78 6.24 8.93
CA GLN A 95 -16.72 7.19 9.23
C GLN A 95 -15.55 6.49 9.94
N ASN A 96 -14.38 7.12 9.97
CA ASN A 96 -13.20 6.68 10.74
C ASN A 96 -12.70 5.29 10.34
N PHE A 97 -12.69 5.05 9.03
CA PHE A 97 -12.18 3.81 8.47
C PHE A 97 -10.66 3.86 8.33
N VAL A 98 -10.00 2.89 8.96
CA VAL A 98 -8.53 2.75 8.94
C VAL A 98 -8.16 1.32 8.56
N ALA A 99 -7.35 1.17 7.52
CA ALA A 99 -6.70 -0.10 7.20
C ALA A 99 -5.29 -0.14 7.78
N ILE A 100 -4.85 -1.32 8.22
CA ILE A 100 -3.48 -1.59 8.64
C ILE A 100 -3.02 -2.81 7.84
N SER A 101 -1.87 -2.70 7.16
CA SER A 101 -1.35 -3.72 6.26
C SER A 101 0.13 -4.00 6.47
N GLY A 102 0.60 -5.13 5.94
CA GLY A 102 2.00 -5.53 5.91
C GLY A 102 2.34 -6.12 4.54
N ASP A 103 3.13 -7.20 4.53
CA ASP A 103 3.52 -7.98 3.35
C ASP A 103 4.56 -7.33 2.41
N ALA A 104 4.33 -6.13 1.84
CA ALA A 104 5.27 -5.56 0.85
C ALA A 104 6.57 -4.94 1.44
N HIS A 105 6.87 -5.20 2.72
CA HIS A 105 8.11 -4.84 3.42
C HIS A 105 8.54 -3.37 3.27
N LEU A 106 7.57 -2.46 3.31
CA LEU A 106 7.76 -1.01 3.21
C LEU A 106 6.80 -0.30 4.16
N TYR A 107 7.13 0.93 4.52
CA TYR A 107 6.21 1.82 5.22
C TYR A 107 5.45 2.68 4.23
N LEU A 108 4.16 2.83 4.45
CA LEU A 108 3.33 3.78 3.72
C LEU A 108 2.19 4.32 4.58
N ALA A 109 1.89 5.60 4.42
CA ALA A 109 0.66 6.20 4.90
C ALA A 109 -0.11 6.75 3.70
N SER A 110 -1.35 6.30 3.51
CA SER A 110 -2.13 6.60 2.29
C SER A 110 -3.57 6.93 2.62
N THR A 111 -4.18 7.83 1.85
CA THR A 111 -5.62 8.05 1.88
C THR A 111 -6.33 7.04 0.98
N LEU A 112 -7.44 6.46 1.44
CA LEU A 112 -8.20 5.47 0.68
C LEU A 112 -9.34 6.11 -0.10
N LYS A 113 -9.52 5.65 -1.35
CA LYS A 113 -10.56 6.06 -2.28
C LYS A 113 -11.29 4.84 -2.85
N THR A 114 -12.49 5.03 -3.38
CA THR A 114 -13.19 3.94 -4.09
C THR A 114 -12.69 3.81 -5.53
N ASN A 115 -12.26 4.92 -6.12
CA ASN A 115 -11.65 5.04 -7.43
C ASN A 115 -10.35 5.88 -7.34
N PHE A 116 -9.21 5.21 -7.25
CA PHE A 116 -7.90 5.88 -7.18
C PHE A 116 -7.54 6.66 -8.46
N ASN A 117 -8.16 6.34 -9.60
CA ASN A 117 -7.93 7.04 -10.87
C ASN A 117 -8.69 8.38 -10.94
N ASP A 118 -9.62 8.66 -10.02
CA ASP A 118 -10.25 9.97 -9.93
C ASP A 118 -9.46 10.87 -8.97
N PRO A 119 -8.71 11.87 -9.49
CA PRO A 119 -7.95 12.78 -8.65
C PRO A 119 -8.84 13.60 -7.72
N ASN A 120 -10.10 13.84 -8.12
CA ASN A 120 -11.05 14.69 -7.40
C ASN A 120 -11.89 13.93 -6.38
N GLU A 121 -11.88 12.58 -6.37
CA GLU A 121 -12.63 11.83 -5.38
C GLU A 121 -12.08 12.13 -3.98
N ALA A 122 -12.97 12.56 -3.08
CA ALA A 122 -12.63 12.76 -1.68
C ALA A 122 -12.28 11.41 -1.01
N PRO A 123 -11.18 11.34 -0.23
CA PRO A 123 -10.85 10.18 0.58
C PRO A 123 -11.98 9.74 1.52
N MET A 124 -12.07 8.44 1.75
CA MET A 124 -13.07 7.84 2.66
C MET A 124 -12.45 7.19 3.90
N GLY A 125 -11.15 6.97 3.90
CA GLY A 125 -10.41 6.39 5.01
C GLY A 125 -8.91 6.56 4.82
N VAL A 126 -8.14 5.89 5.66
CA VAL A 126 -6.67 5.91 5.61
C VAL A 126 -6.11 4.51 5.73
N GLU A 127 -4.92 4.29 5.21
CA GLU A 127 -4.16 3.06 5.36
C GLU A 127 -2.78 3.36 5.93
N PHE A 128 -2.37 2.53 6.89
CA PHE A 128 -1.00 2.45 7.37
C PHE A 128 -0.43 1.08 7.02
N MET A 129 0.48 1.07 6.06
CA MET A 129 1.27 -0.10 5.75
C MET A 129 2.56 -0.08 6.56
N VAL A 130 2.85 -1.18 7.22
CA VAL A 130 3.92 -1.32 8.20
C VAL A 130 5.11 -2.05 7.59
N GLY A 131 6.31 -1.56 7.87
CA GLY A 131 7.54 -2.19 7.44
C GLY A 131 7.74 -3.61 7.99
N ALA A 132 8.71 -4.32 7.41
CA ALA A 132 9.07 -5.65 7.86
C ALA A 132 9.91 -5.61 9.15
N ILE A 133 9.76 -6.64 9.99
CA ILE A 133 10.63 -6.84 11.16
C ILE A 133 12.06 -7.18 10.73
N SER A 134 12.22 -8.06 9.73
CA SER A 134 13.53 -8.56 9.28
C SER A 134 13.63 -8.96 7.82
N SER A 135 12.50 -9.18 7.13
CA SER A 135 12.49 -9.55 5.72
C SER A 135 13.13 -8.49 4.83
N GLY A 136 13.74 -8.89 3.72
CA GLY A 136 14.37 -7.94 2.79
C GLY A 136 13.38 -6.89 2.28
N ASN A 137 13.81 -5.62 2.29
CA ASN A 137 13.00 -4.50 1.83
C ASN A 137 13.44 -4.03 0.44
N TYR A 138 12.91 -2.90 0.00
CA TYR A 138 13.21 -2.36 -1.33
C TYR A 138 14.70 -2.00 -1.51
N LEU A 139 15.37 -1.56 -0.44
CA LEU A 139 16.82 -1.32 -0.49
C LEU A 139 17.59 -2.61 -0.76
N ASP A 140 17.25 -3.73 -0.11
CA ASP A 140 17.91 -5.01 -0.39
C ASP A 140 17.62 -5.47 -1.81
N ALA A 141 16.39 -5.31 -2.29
CA ALA A 141 16.00 -5.66 -3.66
C ALA A 141 16.68 -4.79 -4.72
N MET A 142 17.15 -3.58 -4.38
CA MET A 142 17.93 -2.74 -5.29
C MET A 142 19.42 -3.03 -5.26
N VAL A 143 19.95 -3.51 -4.14
CA VAL A 143 21.39 -3.82 -3.97
C VAL A 143 21.71 -5.24 -4.44
N GLU A 144 20.82 -6.20 -4.20
CA GLU A 144 20.89 -7.57 -4.72
C GLU A 144 19.50 -8.00 -5.18
N PRO A 145 19.08 -7.68 -6.42
CA PRO A 145 17.73 -7.99 -6.88
C PRO A 145 17.48 -9.50 -6.81
N PRO A 146 16.53 -9.98 -5.98
CA PRO A 146 16.13 -11.38 -5.97
C PRO A 146 15.33 -11.74 -7.24
N ILE A 147 14.96 -10.74 -8.04
CA ILE A 147 14.25 -10.86 -9.30
C ILE A 147 15.26 -10.57 -10.41
N ASP A 148 15.58 -11.58 -11.22
CA ASP A 148 16.27 -11.33 -12.48
C ASP A 148 15.29 -10.60 -13.41
N LEU A 149 15.38 -9.27 -13.45
CA LEU A 149 14.53 -8.40 -14.27
C LEU A 149 14.62 -8.72 -15.77
N SER A 150 15.69 -9.40 -16.21
CA SER A 150 15.80 -9.88 -17.59
C SER A 150 14.85 -11.05 -17.91
N THR A 151 14.30 -11.71 -16.88
CA THR A 151 13.32 -12.81 -17.03
C THR A 151 11.87 -12.33 -17.11
N ILE A 152 11.59 -11.03 -17.00
CA ILE A 152 10.24 -10.46 -17.14
C ILE A 152 10.02 -10.08 -18.62
N PRO A 153 9.28 -10.88 -19.42
CA PRO A 153 9.23 -10.73 -20.88
C PRO A 153 8.52 -9.44 -21.34
N SER A 154 7.71 -8.86 -20.46
CA SER A 154 6.92 -7.66 -20.68
C SER A 154 7.63 -6.36 -20.30
N LEU A 155 8.78 -6.41 -19.61
CA LEU A 155 9.54 -5.21 -19.28
C LEU A 155 10.18 -4.66 -20.56
N PRO A 156 9.81 -3.46 -21.03
CA PRO A 156 10.54 -2.81 -22.12
C PRO A 156 12.00 -2.65 -21.69
N ALA A 157 12.94 -2.70 -22.63
CA ALA A 157 14.37 -2.51 -22.32
C ALA A 157 14.70 -1.20 -21.55
N GLY A 158 13.79 -0.21 -21.59
CA GLY A 158 13.87 1.01 -20.79
C GLY A 158 13.53 0.83 -19.30
N ALA A 159 12.67 -0.12 -18.93
CA ALA A 159 12.30 -0.42 -17.54
C ALA A 159 13.37 -1.25 -16.82
N VAL A 160 14.03 -2.18 -17.54
CA VAL A 160 15.27 -2.83 -17.07
C VAL A 160 16.35 -1.79 -16.83
N ARG A 161 16.50 -0.79 -17.71
CA ARG A 161 17.41 0.35 -17.49
C ARG A 161 16.99 1.21 -16.29
N ALA A 162 15.70 1.48 -16.09
CA ALA A 162 15.20 2.24 -14.94
C ALA A 162 15.52 1.56 -13.61
N ALA A 163 15.29 0.25 -13.51
CA ALA A 163 15.69 -0.52 -12.34
C ALA A 163 17.22 -0.62 -12.18
N GLN A 164 17.98 -0.61 -13.29
CA GLN A 164 19.44 -0.51 -13.30
C GLN A 164 19.98 0.92 -13.11
N THR A 165 19.14 1.97 -13.13
CA THR A 165 19.61 3.36 -13.13
C THR A 165 20.20 3.81 -11.79
N GLY A 166 20.10 3.00 -10.74
CA GLY A 166 20.70 3.34 -9.44
C GLY A 166 20.17 4.67 -8.92
N LEU A 167 18.88 4.96 -9.15
CA LEU A 167 18.25 6.15 -8.58
C LEU A 167 18.48 6.11 -7.06
N PRO A 168 19.00 7.21 -6.46
CA PRO A 168 19.01 7.33 -5.02
C PRO A 168 17.63 7.00 -4.47
N ILE A 169 17.57 6.22 -3.40
CA ILE A 169 16.29 5.73 -2.84
C ILE A 169 15.29 6.86 -2.64
N ASP A 170 15.73 8.02 -2.15
CA ASP A 170 14.90 9.22 -1.97
C ASP A 170 14.20 9.68 -3.27
N ASN A 171 14.86 9.53 -4.42
CA ASN A 171 14.25 9.86 -5.71
C ASN A 171 13.20 8.83 -6.11
N PHE A 172 13.40 7.54 -5.79
CA PHE A 172 12.39 6.52 -6.02
C PHE A 172 11.14 6.77 -5.16
N GLU A 173 11.30 7.03 -3.86
CA GLU A 173 10.18 7.29 -2.94
C GLU A 173 9.36 8.50 -3.40
N ARG A 174 10.02 9.57 -3.89
CA ARG A 174 9.37 10.75 -4.48
C ARG A 174 8.59 10.42 -5.75
N LEU A 175 9.14 9.57 -6.61
CA LEU A 175 8.46 9.15 -7.85
C LEU A 175 7.23 8.32 -7.54
N VAL A 176 7.32 7.38 -6.59
CA VAL A 176 6.15 6.63 -6.11
C VAL A 176 5.03 7.58 -5.68
N MET A 177 5.34 8.57 -4.84
CA MET A 177 4.33 9.54 -4.40
C MET A 177 3.80 10.42 -5.54
N ALA A 178 4.61 10.71 -6.57
CA ALA A 178 4.16 11.46 -7.75
C ALA A 178 3.16 10.67 -8.61
N TYR A 179 3.37 9.36 -8.77
CA TYR A 179 2.43 8.48 -9.47
C TYR A 179 1.18 8.15 -8.65
N ASN A 180 1.28 8.25 -7.32
CA ASN A 180 0.23 7.86 -6.39
C ASN A 180 -0.06 9.02 -5.42
N PRO A 181 -0.75 10.09 -5.85
CA PRO A 181 -0.97 11.27 -5.02
C PRO A 181 -1.72 11.01 -3.71
N HIS A 182 -2.40 9.87 -3.58
CA HIS A 182 -3.05 9.41 -2.35
C HIS A 182 -2.06 8.92 -1.29
N ILE A 183 -0.87 8.47 -1.69
CA ILE A 183 0.24 8.11 -0.79
C ILE A 183 0.86 9.40 -0.25
N LYS A 184 0.81 9.57 1.07
CA LYS A 184 1.28 10.77 1.78
C LYS A 184 2.65 10.59 2.42
N PHE A 185 3.06 9.35 2.59
CA PHE A 185 4.38 8.97 3.06
C PHE A 185 4.74 7.61 2.48
N PHE A 186 6.01 7.43 2.14
CA PHE A 186 6.56 6.17 1.68
C PHE A 186 7.99 6.03 2.18
N ASN A 187 8.35 4.86 2.71
CA ASN A 187 9.74 4.49 2.96
C ASN A 187 9.96 3.01 2.66
N GLY A 188 10.82 2.71 1.70
CA GLY A 188 11.09 1.33 1.26
C GLY A 188 12.37 0.72 1.81
N SER A 189 13.11 1.45 2.65
CA SER A 189 14.53 1.19 2.92
C SER A 189 14.87 0.89 4.37
N THR A 190 13.87 0.81 5.24
CA THR A 190 14.05 0.55 6.66
C THR A 190 13.19 -0.61 7.15
N TRP A 191 13.50 -1.08 8.36
CA TRP A 191 12.79 -2.15 9.05
C TRP A 191 12.25 -1.65 10.38
N GLY A 192 11.25 -2.33 10.89
CA GLY A 192 10.73 -2.10 12.23
C GLY A 192 9.25 -2.41 12.29
N TYR A 193 8.49 -1.58 12.99
CA TYR A 193 7.08 -1.78 13.25
C TYR A 193 6.33 -0.44 13.38
N ALA A 194 5.01 -0.51 13.55
CA ALA A 194 4.17 0.64 13.86
C ALA A 194 3.56 0.50 15.26
N ILE A 195 3.38 1.62 15.95
CA ILE A 195 2.60 1.72 17.18
C ILE A 195 1.35 2.56 16.89
N LEU A 196 0.17 2.00 17.16
CA LEU A 196 -1.09 2.71 17.03
C LEU A 196 -1.61 3.12 18.42
N THR A 197 -1.79 4.41 18.63
CA THR A 197 -2.47 4.96 19.81
C THR A 197 -3.86 5.44 19.40
N VAL A 198 -4.91 4.81 19.93
CA VAL A 198 -6.30 5.08 19.52
C VAL A 198 -7.09 5.68 20.68
N THR A 199 -7.70 6.83 20.45
CA THR A 199 -8.65 7.48 21.38
C THR A 199 -9.96 7.80 20.65
N PRO A 200 -11.04 8.17 21.36
CA PRO A 200 -12.28 8.58 20.68
C PRO A 200 -12.12 9.81 19.77
N GLN A 201 -11.08 10.63 19.94
CA GLN A 201 -10.89 11.87 19.19
C GLN A 201 -9.87 11.75 18.06
N ARG A 202 -8.94 10.78 18.14
CA ARG A 202 -7.89 10.62 17.12
C ARG A 202 -7.25 9.24 17.17
N MET A 203 -6.63 8.87 16.06
CA MET A 203 -5.66 7.80 15.96
C MET A 203 -4.30 8.40 15.65
N ILE A 204 -3.26 7.91 16.33
CA ILE A 204 -1.87 8.24 16.03
C ILE A 204 -1.16 6.96 15.59
N CYS A 205 -0.45 7.01 14.46
CA CYS A 205 0.41 5.94 13.99
C CYS A 205 1.86 6.42 14.03
N ASP A 206 2.69 5.79 14.88
CA ASP A 206 4.13 6.02 14.94
C ASP A 206 4.84 4.90 14.20
N PHE A 207 5.58 5.24 13.14
CA PHE A 207 6.50 4.32 12.51
C PHE A 207 7.83 4.31 13.26
N ARG A 208 8.21 3.13 13.74
CA ARG A 208 9.44 2.87 14.50
C ARG A 208 10.37 2.05 13.64
N VAL A 209 11.62 2.48 13.55
CA VAL A 209 12.62 1.83 12.71
C VAL A 209 13.85 1.42 13.49
N VAL A 210 14.50 0.35 13.03
CA VAL A 210 15.78 -0.11 13.52
C VAL A 210 16.90 0.22 12.52
N SER A 211 18.07 0.60 13.01
CA SER A 211 19.21 0.96 12.16
C SER A 211 19.81 -0.22 11.38
N THR A 212 19.61 -1.46 11.83
CA THR A 212 20.01 -2.67 11.13
C THR A 212 19.25 -3.88 11.65
N VAL A 213 19.02 -4.88 10.79
CA VAL A 213 18.52 -6.21 11.17
C VAL A 213 19.62 -7.28 11.14
N LYS A 214 20.84 -6.90 10.74
CA LYS A 214 21.98 -7.81 10.53
C LYS A 214 22.82 -8.00 11.79
N GLN A 215 22.63 -7.17 12.82
CA GLN A 215 23.40 -7.18 14.06
C GLN A 215 22.47 -6.97 15.27
N PRO A 216 22.76 -7.58 16.43
CA PRO A 216 21.93 -7.46 17.63
C PRO A 216 22.02 -6.07 18.29
N THR A 217 22.99 -5.23 17.93
CA THR A 217 23.22 -3.89 18.51
C THR A 217 22.44 -2.79 17.78
N ALA A 218 21.28 -3.11 17.23
CA ALA A 218 20.45 -2.16 16.49
C ALA A 218 19.89 -1.06 17.41
N THR A 219 19.85 0.16 16.90
CA THR A 219 19.22 1.30 17.57
C THR A 219 17.80 1.49 17.05
N LEU A 220 16.88 1.82 17.95
CA LEU A 220 15.48 2.13 17.63
C LEU A 220 15.30 3.65 17.52
N SER A 221 14.65 4.12 16.47
CA SER A 221 14.28 5.53 16.30
C SER A 221 12.86 5.69 15.76
N GLN A 222 12.33 6.92 15.79
CA GLN A 222 11.09 7.26 15.12
C GLN A 222 11.38 7.63 13.66
N LEU A 223 10.68 7.00 12.73
CA LEU A 223 10.75 7.34 11.32
C LEU A 223 9.79 8.48 10.98
N ALA A 224 8.53 8.33 11.39
CA ALA A 224 7.47 9.32 11.15
C ALA A 224 6.33 9.11 12.16
N SER A 225 5.52 10.15 12.37
CA SER A 225 4.29 10.07 13.16
C SER A 225 3.14 10.73 12.42
N PHE A 226 2.00 10.06 12.41
CA PHE A 226 0.80 10.47 11.69
C PHE A 226 -0.39 10.58 12.62
N THR A 227 -1.12 11.69 12.55
CA THR A 227 -2.39 11.86 13.27
C THR A 227 -3.56 11.84 12.30
N VAL A 228 -4.58 11.07 12.66
CA VAL A 228 -5.89 10.99 11.98
C VAL A 228 -6.93 11.48 12.98
N PRO A 229 -7.51 12.67 12.79
CA PRO A 229 -8.61 13.15 13.62
C PRO A 229 -9.88 12.30 13.40
N VAL A 230 -10.73 12.22 14.42
CA VAL A 230 -12.07 11.65 14.27
C VAL A 230 -12.87 12.45 13.23
N ASN A 231 -13.71 11.74 12.50
CA ASN A 231 -14.52 12.18 11.37
C ASN A 231 -13.70 12.80 10.22
N SER A 232 -12.44 12.38 10.07
CA SER A 232 -11.57 12.80 8.99
C SER A 232 -10.92 11.60 8.29
N ALA A 233 -10.77 11.71 6.98
CA ALA A 233 -9.96 10.82 6.14
C ALA A 233 -8.63 11.48 5.72
N SER A 234 -8.15 12.45 6.51
CA SER A 234 -6.89 13.14 6.30
C SER A 234 -5.77 12.58 7.17
N ILE A 235 -4.54 12.63 6.65
CA ILE A 235 -3.33 12.29 7.39
C ILE A 235 -2.53 13.57 7.62
N ALA A 236 -2.21 13.89 8.87
CA ALA A 236 -1.28 14.95 9.23
C ALA A 236 0.02 14.34 9.77
N GLN A 237 1.13 14.57 9.07
CA GLN A 237 2.46 14.17 9.53
C GLN A 237 3.03 15.22 10.49
N THR A 238 3.60 14.79 11.61
CA THR A 238 4.11 15.68 12.67
C THR A 238 5.62 15.56 12.92
N VAL A 239 6.27 14.49 12.45
CA VAL A 239 7.71 14.23 12.56
C VAL A 239 8.23 13.67 11.25
#